data_AF-A0A357R3S4-F1
#
_entry.id   AF-A0A357R3S4-F1
#
_cell.length_a   1.000
_cell.length_b   1.000
_cell.length_c   1.000
_cell.angle_alpha   90.00
_cell.angle_beta   90.00
_cell.angle_gamma   90.00
#
_symmetry.space_group_name_H-M   'P 1'
#
loop_
_entity.id
_entity.type
_entity.pdbx_description
1 polymer ?
#
loop_
_entity_poly.entity_id
_entity_poly.type
_entity_poly.pdbx_seq_one_letter_code
_entity_poly.pdbx_strand_id
1 'polypeptide(L)'
;MYDIVIIGGGPGGYVAAIRASQLGGKVLLAEERELGGTCLNRGCIPTKAMVHCASVYSAALHGDAIGLNFTGLSLDYSGVARHRDQVVSALVQGIGGL
;
A
#
# COMPACT_ATOMS: atom_id res chain seq x y z
N MET A 1 1.01 27.13 -19.06
CA MET A 1 0.78 26.03 -20.01
C MET A 1 1.43 24.77 -19.45
N TYR A 2 0.74 23.62 -19.56
CA TYR A 2 1.24 22.28 -19.25
C TYR A 2 1.20 21.47 -20.54
N ASP A 3 2.13 20.52 -20.70
CA ASP A 3 2.18 19.63 -21.86
C ASP A 3 1.20 18.46 -21.69
N ILE A 4 1.05 17.99 -20.44
CA ILE A 4 0.20 16.85 -20.09
C ILE A 4 -0.59 17.19 -18.83
N VAL A 5 -1.90 16.91 -18.86
CA VAL A 5 -2.79 16.97 -17.69
C VAL A 5 -3.33 15.58 -17.41
N ILE A 6 -3.17 15.11 -16.18
CA ILE A 6 -3.60 13.79 -15.71
C ILE A 6 -4.69 14.00 -14.66
N ILE A 7 -5.81 13.31 -14.83
CA ILE A 7 -6.92 13.33 -13.88
C ILE A 7 -6.98 11.95 -13.20
N GLY A 8 -6.77 11.95 -11.88
CA GLY A 8 -6.64 10.77 -11.05
C GLY A 8 -5.18 10.46 -10.71
N GLY A 9 -4.87 10.38 -9.42
CA GLY A 9 -3.59 10.06 -8.82
C GLY A 9 -3.45 8.60 -8.40
N GLY A 10 -4.22 7.69 -9.00
CA GLY A 10 -4.05 6.24 -8.83
C GLY A 10 -2.81 5.68 -9.55
N PRO A 11 -2.60 4.36 -9.55
CA PRO A 11 -1.41 3.71 -10.14
C PRO A 11 -1.12 4.11 -11.58
N GLY A 12 -2.14 4.22 -12.43
CA GLY A 12 -1.95 4.71 -13.81
C GLY A 12 -1.53 6.19 -13.86
N GLY A 13 -2.12 7.01 -13.00
CA GLY A 13 -1.93 8.45 -13.01
C GLY A 13 -0.58 8.90 -12.48
N TYR A 14 -0.22 8.49 -11.26
CA TYR A 14 1.06 8.91 -10.69
C TYR A 14 2.26 8.34 -11.46
N VAL A 15 2.16 7.11 -12.00
CA VAL A 15 3.23 6.53 -12.84
C VAL A 15 3.37 7.30 -14.15
N ALA A 16 2.25 7.64 -14.80
CA ALA A 16 2.28 8.46 -16.02
C ALA A 16 2.87 9.85 -15.74
N ALA A 17 2.50 10.47 -14.63
CA ALA A 17 3.00 11.79 -14.25
C ALA A 17 4.52 11.79 -14.00
N ILE A 18 5.00 10.84 -13.20
CA ILE A 18 6.44 10.66 -12.92
C ILE A 18 7.18 10.43 -14.24
N ARG A 19 6.69 9.52 -15.09
CA ARG A 19 7.39 9.20 -16.34
C ARG A 19 7.42 10.37 -17.31
N ALA A 20 6.32 11.10 -17.44
CA ALA A 20 6.24 12.27 -18.31
C ALA A 20 7.14 13.42 -17.82
N SER A 21 7.21 13.65 -16.50
CA SER A 21 8.13 14.60 -15.88
C SER A 21 9.60 14.22 -16.14
N GLN A 22 9.97 12.94 -15.98
CA GLN A 22 11.32 12.44 -16.28
C GLN A 22 11.73 12.62 -17.75
N LEU A 23 10.76 12.67 -18.67
CA LEU A 23 10.98 12.93 -20.09
C LEU A 23 11.03 14.43 -20.43
N GLY A 24 10.95 15.32 -19.44
CA GLY A 24 11.02 16.77 -19.59
C GLY A 24 9.68 17.47 -19.82
N GLY A 25 8.56 16.74 -19.74
CA GLY A 25 7.23 17.32 -19.90
C GLY A 25 6.80 18.09 -18.66
N LYS A 26 6.19 19.27 -18.86
CA LYS A 26 5.54 20.03 -17.80
C LYS A 26 4.17 19.42 -17.51
N VAL A 27 4.07 18.63 -16.45
CA VAL A 27 2.87 17.84 -16.11
C VAL A 27 2.06 18.45 -14.97
N LEU A 28 0.74 18.42 -15.12
CA LEU A 28 -0.21 18.64 -14.03
C LEU A 28 -0.93 17.33 -13.73
N LEU A 29 -0.91 16.89 -12.47
CA LEU A 29 -1.75 15.80 -11.99
C LEU A 29 -2.76 16.37 -10.99
N ALA A 30 -4.05 16.08 -11.20
CA ALA A 30 -5.11 16.45 -10.28
C ALA A 30 -5.77 15.17 -9.73
N GLU A 31 -5.85 15.07 -8.41
CA GLU A 31 -6.54 14.01 -7.67
C GLU A 31 -7.51 14.66 -6.69
N GLU A 32 -8.72 14.11 -6.59
CA GLU A 32 -9.77 14.63 -5.71
C GLU A 32 -9.56 14.19 -4.26
N ARG A 33 -9.03 12.98 -4.06
CA ARG A 33 -8.89 12.33 -2.75
C ARG A 33 -7.41 12.11 -2.42
N GLU A 34 -7.01 10.88 -2.14
CA GLU A 34 -5.66 10.51 -1.76
C GLU A 34 -4.84 10.04 -2.97
N LEU A 35 -3.58 10.48 -3.04
CA LEU A 35 -2.61 9.89 -3.97
C LEU A 35 -2.49 8.38 -3.75
N GLY A 36 -2.20 7.64 -4.82
CA GLY A 36 -2.12 6.18 -4.82
C GLY A 36 -3.45 5.49 -5.12
N GLY A 37 -4.55 6.24 -5.10
CA GLY A 37 -5.88 5.79 -5.52
C GLY A 37 -6.37 4.55 -4.77
N THR A 38 -7.24 3.77 -5.41
CA THR A 38 -7.83 2.57 -4.79
C THR A 38 -6.77 1.56 -4.36
N CYS A 39 -5.75 1.30 -5.19
CA CYS A 39 -4.76 0.25 -4.95
C CYS A 39 -4.03 0.44 -3.61
N LEU A 40 -3.52 1.65 -3.36
CA LEU A 40 -2.75 1.95 -2.15
C LEU A 40 -3.65 2.16 -0.95
N ASN A 41 -4.75 2.89 -1.09
CA ASN A 41 -5.52 3.36 0.07
C ASN A 41 -6.55 2.35 0.58
N ARG A 42 -7.17 1.57 -0.32
CA ARG A 42 -8.38 0.78 0.00
C ARG A 42 -8.56 -0.47 -0.87
N GLY A 43 -7.47 -1.01 -1.41
CA GLY A 43 -7.50 -2.10 -2.37
C GLY A 43 -6.37 -3.09 -2.11
N CYS A 44 -5.49 -3.25 -3.10
CA CYS A 44 -4.46 -4.27 -3.09
C CYS A 44 -3.55 -4.19 -1.86
N ILE A 45 -3.03 -3.00 -1.53
CA ILE A 45 -2.06 -2.82 -0.45
C ILE A 45 -2.65 -3.17 0.92
N PRO A 46 -3.77 -2.56 1.39
CA PRO A 46 -4.32 -2.90 2.69
C PRO A 46 -4.77 -4.36 2.78
N THR A 47 -5.31 -4.91 1.69
CA THR A 47 -5.71 -6.32 1.64
C THR A 47 -4.50 -7.24 1.81
N LYS A 48 -3.40 -6.98 1.08
CA LYS A 48 -2.20 -7.82 1.16
C LYS A 48 -1.43 -7.66 2.46
N ALA A 49 -1.45 -6.48 3.09
CA ALA A 49 -0.92 -6.29 4.43
C ALA A 49 -1.65 -7.18 5.46
N MET A 50 -2.99 -7.21 5.43
CA MET A 50 -3.77 -8.08 6.31
C MET A 50 -3.60 -9.56 6.00
N VAL A 51 -3.56 -9.94 4.72
CA VAL A 51 -3.29 -11.33 4.30
C VAL A 51 -1.92 -11.78 4.78
N HIS A 52 -0.90 -10.92 4.76
CA HIS A 52 0.41 -11.25 5.30
C HIS A 52 0.34 -11.56 6.81
N CYS A 53 -0.32 -10.70 7.60
CA CYS A 53 -0.52 -10.97 9.03
C CYS A 53 -1.27 -12.29 9.27
N ALA A 54 -2.30 -12.58 8.47
CA ALA A 54 -3.04 -13.84 8.55
C ALA A 54 -2.16 -15.06 8.20
N SER A 55 -1.31 -14.94 7.18
CA SER A 55 -0.36 -16.00 6.83
C SER A 55 0.65 -16.27 7.94
N VAL A 56 1.15 -15.22 8.61
CA VAL A 56 2.06 -15.35 9.77
C VAL A 56 1.36 -16.05 10.93
N TYR A 57 0.13 -15.62 11.26
CA TYR A 57 -0.67 -16.27 12.30
C TYR A 57 -0.94 -17.74 11.98
N SER A 58 -1.32 -18.04 10.73
CA SER A 58 -1.56 -19.40 10.26
C SER A 58 -0.30 -20.27 10.32
N ALA A 59 0.87 -19.72 9.97
CA ALA A 59 2.14 -20.44 10.07
C ALA A 59 2.51 -20.75 11.52
N ALA A 60 2.28 -19.80 12.44
CA ALA A 60 2.50 -20.03 13.87
C ALA A 60 1.54 -21.08 14.44
N LEU A 61 0.28 -21.10 13.99
CA LEU A 61 -0.73 -22.07 14.42
C LEU A 61 -0.38 -23.52 14.01
N HIS A 62 0.28 -23.70 12.86
CA HIS A 62 0.66 -25.03 12.32
C HIS A 62 2.18 -25.28 12.38
N GLY A 63 2.87 -24.64 13.34
CA GLY A 63 4.32 -24.75 13.50
C GLY A 63 4.79 -26.09 14.10
N ASP A 64 3.87 -26.88 14.64
CA ASP A 64 4.14 -28.18 15.27
C ASP A 64 4.73 -29.19 14.29
N ALA A 65 4.32 -29.13 13.01
CA ALA A 65 4.88 -29.95 11.93
C ALA A 65 6.40 -29.77 11.72
N ILE A 66 6.96 -28.64 12.18
CA ILE A 66 8.39 -28.34 12.14
C ILE A 66 9.00 -28.21 13.54
N GLY A 67 8.32 -28.71 14.57
CA GLY A 67 8.79 -28.75 15.95
C GLY A 67 8.65 -27.42 16.72
N LEU A 68 7.95 -26.43 16.17
CA LEU A 68 7.69 -25.15 16.86
C LEU A 68 6.42 -25.25 17.69
N ASN A 69 6.52 -25.00 19.00
CA ASN A 69 5.40 -25.04 19.92
C ASN A 69 5.17 -23.65 20.53
N PHE A 70 3.97 -23.11 20.33
CA PHE A 70 3.58 -21.80 20.87
C PHE A 70 2.43 -21.99 21.86
N THR A 71 2.50 -21.31 23.01
CA THR A 71 1.41 -21.29 24.00
C THR A 71 0.83 -19.88 24.07
N GLY A 72 -0.51 -19.77 24.12
CA GLY A 72 -1.19 -18.48 24.26
C GLY A 72 -1.18 -17.58 23.01
N LEU A 73 -1.08 -18.15 21.81
CA LEU A 73 -1.15 -17.38 20.56
C LEU A 73 -2.51 -16.68 20.43
N SER A 74 -2.50 -15.35 20.34
CA SER A 74 -3.71 -14.52 20.23
C SER A 74 -3.57 -13.50 19.10
N LEU A 75 -4.72 -13.07 18.56
CA LEU A 75 -4.81 -12.08 17.49
C LEU A 75 -5.26 -10.73 18.05
N ASP A 76 -4.36 -9.74 18.08
CA ASP A 76 -4.74 -8.33 18.27
C ASP A 76 -5.13 -7.73 16.90
N TYR A 77 -6.44 -7.74 16.62
CA TYR A 77 -6.96 -7.15 15.38
C TYR A 77 -6.64 -5.66 15.26
N SER A 78 -6.61 -4.93 16.37
CA SER A 78 -6.29 -3.51 16.36
C SER A 78 -4.82 -3.28 15.98
N GLY A 79 -3.92 -4.16 16.44
CA GLY A 79 -2.51 -4.18 16.05
C GLY A 79 -2.31 -4.50 14.58
N VAL A 80 -3.04 -5.48 14.04
CA VAL A 80 -3.03 -5.80 12.60
C VAL A 80 -3.52 -4.62 11.76
N ALA A 81 -4.60 -3.96 12.19
CA ALA A 81 -5.10 -2.77 11.50
C ALA A 81 -4.09 -1.61 11.54
N ARG A 82 -3.42 -1.36 12.68
CA ARG A 82 -2.34 -0.37 12.78
C ARG A 82 -1.18 -0.69 11.83
N HIS A 83 -0.77 -1.96 11.75
CA HIS A 83 0.30 -2.38 10.83
C HIS A 83 -0.09 -2.12 9.37
N ARG A 84 -1.32 -2.50 8.97
CA ARG A 84 -1.86 -2.20 7.65
C ARG A 84 -1.80 -0.70 7.34
N ASP A 85 -2.25 0.14 8.28
CA ASP A 85 -2.30 1.60 8.08
C ASP A 85 -0.90 2.21 7.97
N GLN A 86 0.08 1.70 8.70
CA GLN A 86 1.48 2.09 8.56
C GLN A 86 2.05 1.75 7.18
N VAL A 87 1.76 0.55 6.66
CA VAL A 87 2.18 0.13 5.31
C VAL A 87 1.56 1.03 4.24
N VAL A 88 0.27 1.32 4.35
CA VAL A 88 -0.43 2.24 3.42
C VAL A 88 0.19 3.63 3.48
N SER A 89 0.36 4.18 4.70
CA SER A 89 0.93 5.52 4.89
C SER A 89 2.32 5.66 4.28
N ALA A 90 3.20 4.67 4.51
CA ALA A 90 4.56 4.68 3.97
C ALA A 90 4.57 4.73 2.42
N LEU A 91 3.72 3.94 1.77
CA LEU A 91 3.64 3.88 0.31
C LEU A 91 3.01 5.14 -0.30
N VAL A 92 1.98 5.69 0.33
CA VAL A 92 1.36 6.95 -0.12
C VAL A 92 2.31 8.14 0.05
N GLN A 93 3.04 8.21 1.17
CA GLN A 93 4.09 9.23 1.37
C GLN A 93 5.23 9.07 0.37
N GLY A 94 5.62 7.83 0.06
CA GLY A 94 6.67 7.54 -0.90
C GLY A 94 6.38 8.10 -2.30
N ILE A 95 5.14 8.03 -2.77
CA ILE A 95 4.77 8.64 -4.07
C ILE A 95 4.59 10.16 -3.99
N GLY A 96 4.24 10.72 -2.83
CA GLY A 96 4.12 12.17 -2.64
C GLY A 96 5.47 12.90 -2.59
N GLY A 97 6.57 12.16 -2.38
CA GLY A 97 7.94 12.70 -2.37
C GLY A 97 8.70 12.58 -3.69
N LEU A 98 8.07 12.06 -4.75
CA LEU A 98 8.65 11.88 -6.10
C LEU A 98 8.15 12.96 -7.06
#